data_AF-V5IEA8-F1
#
_entry.id   AF-V5IEA8-F1
#
_cell.length_a   1.000
_cell.length_b   1.000
_cell.length_c   1.000
_cell.angle_alpha   90.00
_cell.angle_beta   90.00
_cell.angle_gamma   90.00
#
_symmetry.space_group_name_H-M   'P 1'
#
loop_
_entity.id
_entity.type
_entity.pdbx_description
1 polymer ?
#
loop_
_entity_poly.entity_id
_entity_poly.type
_entity_poly.pdbx_seq_one_letter_code
_entity_poly.pdbx_strand_id
1 'polypeptide(L)'
;PETSPSTESATVATACASPKKPILRHRSPAELRSDRDWVSRGLRRKGRLVTFADALGLELEHVRRLVHHQQVPLLLPPSATKAPPRLAKTSTLVADFKLPDASKLAELVQRNKVCLKSVSVREESLHCRASVANLTFHKKVSVRYTTTNWTSHVDWAASYVASTPGGAVDEFAFTLVLVEAPRSLQMALRYETEDGRLFWDNNGGRNYSFRRVETTVQEDARLPCNSWLHWL
;
A
#
# COMPACT_ATOMS: atom_id res chain seq x y z
N PRO A 1 -11.33 72.92 -13.00
CA PRO A 1 -10.74 72.20 -11.85
C PRO A 1 -11.27 70.76 -11.79
N GLU A 2 -10.56 69.72 -12.25
CA GLU A 2 -9.16 69.37 -11.96
C GLU A 2 -8.94 69.10 -10.45
N THR A 3 -8.40 67.96 -10.00
CA THR A 3 -7.71 66.84 -10.69
C THR A 3 -8.04 65.45 -10.09
N SER A 4 -7.64 64.39 -10.82
CA SER A 4 -7.25 63.05 -10.29
C SER A 4 -5.77 62.80 -10.71
N PRO A 5 -4.94 61.93 -10.06
CA PRO A 5 -5.17 60.50 -9.76
C PRO A 5 -5.29 60.24 -8.22
N SER A 6 -4.57 59.40 -7.44
CA SER A 6 -3.43 58.43 -7.55
C SER A 6 -3.31 57.65 -6.20
N THR A 7 -2.64 56.49 -6.03
CA THR A 7 -2.07 55.44 -6.91
C THR A 7 -1.77 54.16 -6.08
N GLU A 8 -1.92 52.98 -6.69
CA GLU A 8 -1.38 51.61 -6.44
C GLU A 8 -0.72 51.12 -5.11
N SER A 9 -0.75 49.77 -4.99
CA SER A 9 0.25 48.88 -4.35
C SER A 9 0.35 48.77 -2.82
N ALA A 10 -0.30 47.72 -2.28
CA ALA A 10 0.06 47.11 -1.00
C ALA A 10 1.01 45.91 -1.21
N THR A 11 2.31 46.09 -0.94
CA THR A 11 3.33 45.03 -1.09
C THR A 11 4.08 44.82 0.22
N VAL A 12 3.63 43.86 1.05
CA VAL A 12 4.30 43.51 2.32
C VAL A 12 5.32 42.39 2.08
N ALA A 13 6.56 42.78 1.79
CA ALA A 13 7.69 41.86 1.66
C ALA A 13 8.61 41.96 2.89
N THR A 14 8.34 41.15 3.92
CA THR A 14 9.18 41.11 5.13
C THR A 14 10.34 40.13 4.95
N ALA A 15 11.56 40.65 4.80
CA ALA A 15 12.79 39.87 4.82
C ALA A 15 13.63 40.22 6.06
N CYS A 16 13.93 39.24 6.91
CA CYS A 16 14.90 39.34 8.01
C CYS A 16 15.66 38.02 8.14
N ALA A 17 16.93 38.08 8.55
CA ALA A 17 17.87 36.95 8.46
C ALA A 17 18.09 36.21 9.80
N SER A 18 18.37 34.92 9.68
CA SER A 18 19.05 34.05 10.66
C SER A 18 20.41 34.64 11.11
N PRO A 19 21.10 34.21 12.21
CA PRO A 19 21.08 32.84 12.76
C PRO A 19 21.38 32.62 14.29
N LYS A 20 21.23 31.35 14.74
CA LYS A 20 22.14 30.53 15.61
C LYS A 20 21.39 29.60 16.58
N LYS A 21 22.08 28.54 17.04
CA LYS A 21 21.55 27.43 17.87
C LYS A 21 21.90 27.62 19.35
N PRO A 22 21.09 27.13 20.31
CA PRO A 22 21.53 26.90 21.68
C PRO A 22 22.52 25.72 21.77
N ILE A 23 23.29 25.68 22.85
CA ILE A 23 24.37 24.72 23.11
C ILE A 23 24.12 24.04 24.47
N LEU A 24 24.24 22.72 24.52
CA LEU A 24 24.41 21.95 25.77
C LEU A 24 25.82 21.36 25.82
N ARG A 25 26.44 21.33 27.02
CA ARG A 25 27.87 21.04 27.22
C ARG A 25 28.09 19.93 28.26
N HIS A 26 28.93 18.97 27.88
CA HIS A 26 29.93 18.26 28.70
C HIS A 26 29.63 17.88 30.17
N ARG A 27 29.82 16.58 30.46
CA ARG A 27 30.94 16.17 31.33
C ARG A 27 31.68 14.96 30.74
N SER A 28 32.68 14.42 31.46
CA SER A 28 33.90 13.82 30.87
C SER A 28 34.03 12.29 31.05
N PRO A 29 34.44 11.52 30.02
CA PRO A 29 34.68 10.06 30.08
C PRO A 29 35.94 9.62 30.86
N ALA A 30 36.17 10.14 32.07
CA ALA A 30 37.37 9.82 32.86
C ALA A 30 37.38 8.37 33.40
N GLU A 31 36.22 7.71 33.46
CA GLU A 31 36.05 6.34 33.98
C GLU A 31 36.24 5.27 32.89
N LEU A 32 37.30 5.42 32.10
CA LEU A 32 37.75 4.40 31.14
C LEU A 32 38.65 3.36 31.83
N ARG A 33 38.06 2.23 32.22
CA ARG A 33 38.63 0.88 32.46
C ARG A 33 37.45 -0.07 32.72
N SER A 34 37.39 -1.31 32.21
CA SER A 34 38.28 -2.02 31.30
C SER A 34 37.54 -3.24 30.73
N ASP A 35 37.52 -3.45 29.41
CA ASP A 35 38.03 -4.72 28.87
C ASP A 35 38.36 -4.71 27.36
N ARG A 36 39.67 -4.89 27.10
CA ARG A 36 40.33 -5.69 26.05
C ARG A 36 39.70 -5.84 24.66
N ASP A 37 40.33 -5.15 23.72
CA ASP A 37 41.14 -5.77 22.66
C ASP A 37 40.67 -7.13 22.07
N TRP A 38 40.00 -7.09 20.91
CA TRP A 38 40.13 -8.17 19.93
C TRP A 38 40.25 -7.62 18.49
N VAL A 39 41.22 -8.18 17.75
CA VAL A 39 41.56 -7.93 16.34
C VAL A 39 41.98 -6.51 15.94
N SER A 40 43.18 -6.13 16.40
CA SER A 40 44.11 -5.36 15.58
C SER A 40 44.30 -5.96 14.18
N ARG A 41 44.00 -5.19 13.12
CA ARG A 41 44.81 -5.12 11.87
C ARG A 41 44.30 -3.98 10.97
N GLY A 42 45.02 -2.86 11.01
CA GLY A 42 44.48 -1.57 10.61
C GLY A 42 44.40 -1.26 9.11
N LEU A 43 43.72 -0.15 8.83
CA LEU A 43 44.12 0.79 7.80
C LEU A 43 43.96 2.23 8.32
N ARG A 44 45.02 3.04 8.25
CA ARG A 44 44.98 4.45 8.66
C ARG A 44 44.28 5.32 7.60
N ARG A 45 42.98 5.59 7.76
CA ARG A 45 42.31 6.75 7.11
C ARG A 45 41.43 7.50 8.11
N LYS A 46 41.58 8.83 8.14
CA LYS A 46 41.03 9.72 9.18
C LYS A 46 39.59 10.15 8.85
N GLY A 47 38.66 9.19 8.80
CA GLY A 47 37.22 9.44 8.63
C GLY A 47 36.49 9.47 9.98
N ARG A 48 35.42 10.27 10.09
CA ARG A 48 34.44 10.11 11.16
C ARG A 48 33.47 9.00 10.74
N LEU A 49 33.46 7.88 11.46
CA LEU A 49 32.42 6.88 11.27
C LEU A 49 31.11 7.44 11.81
N VAL A 50 30.09 7.54 10.95
CA VAL A 50 28.73 7.87 11.34
C VAL A 50 27.95 6.57 11.36
N THR A 51 27.73 6.02 12.55
CA THR A 51 26.72 4.98 12.76
C THR A 51 25.34 5.64 12.77
N PHE A 52 24.34 4.94 12.24
CA PHE A 52 22.95 5.34 12.36
C PHE A 52 22.35 4.58 13.52
N ALA A 53 21.76 5.32 14.45
CA ALA A 53 21.07 4.79 15.62
C ALA A 53 19.61 5.27 15.64
N ASP A 54 18.77 4.59 16.42
CA ASP A 54 17.41 5.02 16.69
C ASP A 54 17.35 6.20 17.68
N ALA A 55 16.15 6.60 18.09
CA ALA A 55 15.95 7.68 19.06
C ALA A 55 16.42 7.34 20.49
N LEU A 56 16.82 6.09 20.76
CA LEU A 56 17.31 5.59 22.04
C LEU A 56 18.84 5.38 22.02
N GLY A 57 19.49 5.54 20.87
CA GLY A 57 20.94 5.37 20.70
C GLY A 57 21.38 3.94 20.40
N LEU A 58 20.45 3.04 20.09
CA LEU A 58 20.75 1.66 19.68
C LEU A 58 21.09 1.61 18.19
N GLU A 59 22.07 0.79 17.80
CA GLU A 59 22.47 0.64 16.41
C GLU A 59 21.30 0.09 15.55
N LEU A 60 21.13 0.61 14.34
CA LEU A 60 19.97 0.30 13.49
C LEU A 60 20.03 -1.10 12.87
N GLU A 61 19.82 -2.11 13.70
CA GLU A 61 19.66 -3.50 13.30
C GLU A 61 18.45 -3.67 12.37
N HIS A 62 18.68 -4.39 11.26
CA HIS A 62 17.66 -4.86 10.31
C HIS A 62 16.97 -3.84 9.39
N VAL A 63 17.75 -2.95 8.77
CA VAL A 63 17.34 -2.28 7.50
C VAL A 63 17.14 -3.33 6.40
N ARG A 64 15.92 -3.88 6.27
CA ARG A 64 15.52 -4.76 5.18
C ARG A 64 15.40 -3.99 3.87
N ARG A 65 16.51 -3.91 3.13
CA ARG A 65 16.45 -3.59 1.69
C ARG A 65 15.66 -4.67 0.96
N LEU A 66 14.45 -4.33 0.54
CA LEU A 66 13.72 -5.07 -0.49
C LEU A 66 14.49 -4.93 -1.81
N VAL A 67 15.43 -5.85 -2.04
CA VAL A 67 16.11 -5.98 -3.32
C VAL A 67 15.09 -6.51 -4.33
N HIS A 68 14.55 -5.62 -5.17
CA HIS A 68 13.84 -6.03 -6.37
C HIS A 68 14.77 -6.94 -7.18
N HIS A 69 14.38 -8.21 -7.38
CA HIS A 69 15.27 -9.23 -7.92
C HIS A 69 15.49 -9.05 -9.43
N GLN A 70 16.41 -8.16 -9.80
CA GLN A 70 17.17 -8.32 -11.04
C GLN A 70 17.97 -9.62 -10.86
N GLN A 71 17.68 -10.62 -11.69
CA GLN A 71 18.19 -11.99 -11.52
C GLN A 71 19.72 -12.00 -11.61
N VAL A 72 20.41 -12.17 -10.48
CA VAL A 72 21.85 -12.42 -10.46
C VAL A 72 22.07 -13.81 -11.07
N PRO A 73 22.83 -13.96 -12.17
CA PRO A 73 23.11 -15.27 -12.74
C PRO A 73 23.93 -16.10 -11.74
N LEU A 74 23.28 -17.06 -11.09
CA LEU A 74 23.98 -18.07 -10.31
C LEU A 74 24.78 -18.93 -11.29
N LEU A 75 26.10 -18.70 -11.34
CA LEU A 75 27.05 -19.57 -12.02
C LEU A 75 27.16 -20.89 -11.25
N LEU A 76 26.14 -21.74 -11.43
CA LEU A 76 26.08 -23.09 -10.91
C LEU A 76 27.29 -23.88 -11.45
N PRO A 77 27.98 -24.67 -10.61
CA PRO A 77 28.99 -25.60 -11.12
C PRO A 77 28.32 -26.61 -12.09
N PRO A 78 29.01 -27.04 -13.16
CA PRO A 78 28.40 -27.77 -14.28
C PRO A 78 28.00 -29.24 -13.99
N SER A 79 27.68 -29.56 -12.74
CA SER A 79 27.30 -30.91 -12.27
C SER A 79 25.97 -30.93 -11.48
N ALA A 80 25.11 -29.93 -11.70
CA ALA A 80 23.76 -29.87 -11.13
C ALA A 80 22.71 -30.62 -12.00
N THR A 81 22.99 -31.88 -12.34
CA THR A 81 22.11 -32.68 -13.22
C THR A 81 20.84 -33.15 -12.50
N LYS A 82 19.68 -32.73 -13.04
CA LYS A 82 18.33 -33.24 -12.70
C LYS A 82 17.88 -33.00 -11.25
N ALA A 83 17.79 -31.75 -10.83
CA ALA A 83 16.68 -31.39 -9.94
C ALA A 83 15.34 -31.62 -10.69
N PRO A 84 14.33 -32.28 -10.10
CA PRO A 84 13.01 -32.37 -10.73
C PRO A 84 12.36 -30.97 -10.78
N PRO A 85 11.49 -30.70 -11.77
CA PRO A 85 10.76 -29.42 -11.82
C PRO A 85 9.93 -29.26 -10.54
N ARG A 86 10.22 -28.21 -9.77
CA ARG A 86 9.49 -27.91 -8.55
C ARG A 86 8.10 -27.42 -8.93
N LEU A 87 7.08 -28.26 -8.72
CA LEU A 87 5.67 -27.85 -8.82
C LEU A 87 5.38 -26.76 -7.77
N ALA A 88 5.53 -25.51 -8.18
CA ALA A 88 5.15 -24.34 -7.41
C ALA A 88 3.62 -24.29 -7.33
N LYS A 89 3.08 -24.86 -6.25
CA LYS A 89 1.67 -24.68 -5.88
C LYS A 89 1.46 -23.22 -5.49
N THR A 90 1.00 -22.40 -6.42
CA THR A 90 0.50 -21.06 -6.10
C THR A 90 -0.97 -21.16 -5.75
N SER A 91 -1.47 -20.22 -4.95
CA SER A 91 -2.90 -20.16 -4.62
C SER A 91 -3.38 -18.73 -4.64
N THR A 92 -4.48 -18.50 -5.34
CA THR A 92 -5.07 -17.18 -5.53
C THR A 92 -6.51 -17.13 -5.00
N LEU A 93 -7.05 -15.94 -4.80
CA LEU A 93 -8.47 -15.74 -4.55
C LEU A 93 -9.23 -15.60 -5.87
N VAL A 94 -10.41 -16.19 -5.94
CA VAL A 94 -11.39 -15.94 -7.01
C VAL A 94 -12.68 -15.44 -6.38
N ALA A 95 -13.26 -14.39 -6.97
CA ALA A 95 -14.55 -13.83 -6.55
C ALA A 95 -15.69 -14.81 -6.82
N ASP A 96 -16.51 -15.08 -5.82
CA ASP A 96 -17.65 -16.01 -5.87
C ASP A 96 -18.98 -15.23 -5.94
N PHE A 97 -19.00 -14.18 -6.77
CA PHE A 97 -20.14 -13.31 -7.02
C PHE A 97 -20.05 -12.69 -8.42
N LYS A 98 -21.17 -12.15 -8.91
CA LYS A 98 -21.21 -11.30 -10.10
C LYS A 98 -21.26 -9.84 -9.68
N LEU A 99 -20.43 -9.01 -10.30
CA LEU A 99 -20.55 -7.54 -10.21
C LEU A 99 -21.79 -7.09 -10.99
N PRO A 100 -22.42 -5.96 -10.62
CA PRO A 100 -23.47 -5.36 -11.43
C PRO A 100 -22.91 -4.79 -12.75
N ASP A 101 -23.74 -4.76 -13.79
CA ASP A 101 -23.48 -3.92 -14.98
C ASP A 101 -23.70 -2.42 -14.66
N ALA A 102 -23.44 -1.54 -15.64
CA ALA A 102 -23.55 -0.09 -15.43
C ALA A 102 -24.96 0.37 -15.02
N SER A 103 -26.01 -0.21 -15.59
CA SER A 103 -27.41 0.11 -15.27
C SER A 103 -27.77 -0.35 -13.87
N LYS A 104 -27.44 -1.60 -13.53
CA LYS A 104 -27.70 -2.15 -12.21
C LYS A 104 -26.85 -1.52 -11.12
N LEU A 105 -25.64 -1.08 -11.44
CA LEU A 105 -24.79 -0.31 -10.54
C LEU A 105 -25.45 1.04 -10.20
N ALA A 106 -26.00 1.74 -11.20
CA ALA A 106 -26.71 3.00 -10.97
C ALA A 106 -27.95 2.80 -10.06
N GLU A 107 -28.78 1.78 -10.33
CA GLU A 107 -29.89 1.42 -9.44
C GLU A 107 -29.44 1.10 -8.00
N LEU A 108 -28.39 0.30 -7.85
CA LEU A 108 -27.89 -0.13 -6.54
C LEU A 108 -27.26 1.03 -5.77
N VAL A 109 -26.53 1.94 -6.42
CA VAL A 109 -26.03 3.17 -5.79
C VAL A 109 -27.20 4.08 -5.39
N GLN A 110 -28.23 4.22 -6.21
CA GLN A 110 -29.41 5.02 -5.83
C GLN A 110 -30.20 4.42 -4.67
N ARG A 111 -30.30 3.08 -4.57
CA ARG A 111 -31.02 2.39 -3.51
C ARG A 111 -30.22 2.24 -2.21
N ASN A 112 -29.01 1.69 -2.30
CA ASN A 112 -28.15 1.34 -1.16
C ASN A 112 -27.18 2.46 -0.75
N LYS A 113 -27.05 3.53 -1.54
CA LYS A 113 -26.11 4.67 -1.36
C LYS A 113 -24.61 4.33 -1.43
N VAL A 114 -24.25 3.05 -1.41
CA VAL A 114 -22.93 2.51 -1.76
C VAL A 114 -23.12 1.22 -2.55
N CYS A 115 -22.23 0.92 -3.50
CA CYS A 115 -22.19 -0.36 -4.19
C CYS A 115 -20.76 -0.70 -4.66
N LEU A 116 -20.37 -1.98 -4.64
CA LEU A 116 -19.09 -2.41 -5.25
C LEU A 116 -19.15 -2.29 -6.78
N LYS A 117 -18.23 -1.51 -7.35
CA LYS A 117 -18.13 -1.23 -8.80
C LYS A 117 -17.20 -2.22 -9.52
N SER A 118 -16.05 -2.53 -8.93
CA SER A 118 -15.09 -3.49 -9.52
C SER A 118 -14.17 -4.09 -8.47
N VAL A 119 -13.73 -5.33 -8.68
CA VAL A 119 -12.59 -5.94 -7.99
C VAL A 119 -11.60 -6.49 -9.01
N SER A 120 -10.31 -6.41 -8.69
CA SER A 120 -9.26 -7.17 -9.37
C SER A 120 -8.31 -7.79 -8.34
N VAL A 121 -8.09 -9.10 -8.47
CA VAL A 121 -7.11 -9.85 -7.68
C VAL A 121 -5.77 -9.78 -8.42
N ARG A 122 -4.71 -9.37 -7.73
CA ARG A 122 -3.34 -9.32 -8.26
C ARG A 122 -2.39 -9.77 -7.18
N GLU A 123 -1.52 -10.74 -7.48
CA GLU A 123 -0.62 -11.34 -6.49
C GLU A 123 -1.42 -11.75 -5.23
N GLU A 124 -1.16 -11.13 -4.09
CA GLU A 124 -1.88 -11.35 -2.82
C GLU A 124 -2.72 -10.12 -2.40
N SER A 125 -3.07 -9.25 -3.35
CA SER A 125 -3.85 -8.02 -3.14
C SER A 125 -5.22 -8.04 -3.82
N LEU A 126 -6.25 -7.59 -3.09
CA LEU A 126 -7.58 -7.29 -3.61
C LEU A 126 -7.72 -5.78 -3.83
N HIS A 127 -7.57 -5.33 -5.08
CA HIS A 127 -7.83 -3.94 -5.44
C HIS A 127 -9.31 -3.76 -5.80
N CYS A 128 -10.00 -2.87 -5.10
CA CYS A 128 -11.44 -2.68 -5.21
C CYS A 128 -11.81 -1.22 -5.49
N ARG A 129 -12.91 -1.02 -6.21
CA ARG A 129 -13.61 0.27 -6.37
C ARG A 129 -15.05 0.16 -5.92
N ALA A 130 -15.52 1.18 -5.22
CA ALA A 130 -16.91 1.37 -4.84
C ALA A 130 -17.47 2.65 -5.48
N SER A 131 -18.74 2.63 -5.83
CA SER A 131 -19.51 3.84 -6.18
C SER A 131 -20.40 4.23 -5.01
N VAL A 132 -20.42 5.52 -4.69
CA VAL A 132 -21.04 6.08 -3.48
C VAL A 132 -21.91 7.26 -3.88
N ALA A 133 -23.16 7.31 -3.42
CA ALA A 133 -24.06 8.42 -3.72
C ALA A 133 -23.57 9.72 -3.05
N ASN A 134 -23.59 10.84 -3.78
CA ASN A 134 -23.07 12.10 -3.26
C ASN A 134 -24.08 12.82 -2.34
N LEU A 135 -24.19 12.35 -1.09
CA LEU A 135 -25.16 12.88 -0.11
C LEU A 135 -24.61 14.02 0.79
N THR A 136 -23.30 14.06 1.00
CA THR A 136 -22.56 15.10 1.74
C THR A 136 -21.10 15.08 1.26
N PHE A 137 -20.41 16.21 1.37
CA PHE A 137 -18.98 16.35 1.13
C PHE A 137 -18.15 15.45 2.07
N HIS A 138 -18.45 15.44 3.37
CA HIS A 138 -17.73 14.64 4.34
C HIS A 138 -18.26 13.20 4.40
N LYS A 139 -17.59 12.31 3.65
CA LYS A 139 -17.87 10.87 3.62
C LYS A 139 -16.82 10.08 4.38
N LYS A 140 -17.24 9.10 5.16
CA LYS A 140 -16.37 8.01 5.63
C LYS A 140 -16.81 6.73 4.93
N VAL A 141 -15.96 6.21 4.05
CA VAL A 141 -16.23 4.96 3.30
C VAL A 141 -15.22 3.92 3.77
N SER A 142 -15.71 2.73 4.11
CA SER A 142 -14.87 1.61 4.50
C SER A 142 -15.40 0.29 3.93
N VAL A 143 -14.51 -0.69 3.86
CA VAL A 143 -14.88 -2.10 3.70
C VAL A 143 -14.75 -2.78 5.06
N ARG A 144 -15.75 -3.56 5.45
CA ARG A 144 -15.64 -4.52 6.54
C ARG A 144 -15.40 -5.89 5.94
N TYR A 145 -14.34 -6.58 6.34
CA TYR A 145 -14.04 -7.93 5.85
C TYR A 145 -13.73 -8.92 6.97
N THR A 146 -13.87 -10.21 6.66
CA THR A 146 -13.63 -11.34 7.57
C THR A 146 -13.05 -12.53 6.81
N THR A 147 -12.21 -13.31 7.47
CA THR A 147 -11.74 -14.64 7.03
C THR A 147 -12.21 -15.77 7.98
N THR A 148 -13.06 -15.42 8.95
CA THR A 148 -13.45 -16.25 10.12
C THR A 148 -14.97 -16.40 10.23
N ASN A 149 -15.68 -16.29 9.09
CA ASN A 149 -17.14 -16.34 9.00
C ASN A 149 -17.83 -15.38 9.99
N TRP A 150 -17.35 -14.13 10.05
CA TRP A 150 -17.85 -13.04 10.91
C TRP A 150 -17.61 -13.20 12.42
N THR A 151 -16.97 -14.28 12.88
CA THR A 151 -16.50 -14.43 14.28
C THR A 151 -15.56 -13.28 14.68
N SER A 152 -14.73 -12.83 13.73
CA SER A 152 -13.95 -11.60 13.81
C SER A 152 -14.03 -10.85 12.47
N HIS A 153 -13.80 -9.54 12.50
CA HIS A 153 -13.82 -8.69 11.31
C HIS A 153 -12.82 -7.52 11.44
N VAL A 154 -12.42 -6.97 10.30
CA VAL A 154 -11.54 -5.80 10.19
C VAL A 154 -12.24 -4.75 9.32
N ASP A 155 -12.26 -3.50 9.79
CA ASP A 155 -12.69 -2.34 9.00
C ASP A 155 -11.46 -1.69 8.37
N TRP A 156 -11.50 -1.48 7.06
CA TRP A 156 -10.43 -0.83 6.30
C TRP A 156 -10.97 0.37 5.52
N ALA A 157 -10.33 1.52 5.66
CA ALA A 157 -10.76 2.76 5.01
C ALA A 157 -10.59 2.71 3.48
N ALA A 158 -11.49 3.35 2.76
CA ALA A 158 -11.39 3.59 1.32
C ALA A 158 -11.08 5.07 1.05
N SER A 159 -10.17 5.32 0.11
CA SER A 159 -9.80 6.67 -0.33
C SER A 159 -10.73 7.13 -1.45
N TYR A 160 -11.10 8.41 -1.45
CA TYR A 160 -11.76 9.05 -2.59
C TYR A 160 -10.85 9.03 -3.83
N VAL A 161 -11.43 8.88 -5.01
CA VAL A 161 -10.73 8.86 -6.31
C VAL A 161 -11.19 10.01 -7.20
N ALA A 162 -12.48 10.04 -7.55
CA ALA A 162 -13.08 11.04 -8.45
C ALA A 162 -14.61 10.98 -8.40
N SER A 163 -15.29 12.10 -8.66
CA SER A 163 -16.73 12.11 -8.96
C SER A 163 -17.00 11.70 -10.42
N THR A 164 -18.19 11.14 -10.68
CA THR A 164 -18.70 10.98 -12.05
C THR A 164 -19.01 12.35 -12.67
N PRO A 165 -19.10 12.47 -14.01
CA PRO A 165 -19.73 13.62 -14.65
C PRO A 165 -21.10 13.91 -14.02
N GLY A 166 -21.39 15.19 -13.77
CA GLY A 166 -22.59 15.62 -13.04
C GLY A 166 -22.55 15.47 -11.52
N GLY A 167 -21.46 14.93 -10.93
CA GLY A 167 -21.20 14.98 -9.48
C GLY A 167 -22.10 14.13 -8.58
N ALA A 168 -23.09 13.41 -9.12
CA ALA A 168 -24.09 12.68 -8.33
C ALA A 168 -23.56 11.39 -7.65
N VAL A 169 -22.45 10.85 -8.14
CA VAL A 169 -21.82 9.62 -7.63
C VAL A 169 -20.31 9.83 -7.52
N ASP A 170 -19.72 9.39 -6.42
CA ASP A 170 -18.29 9.43 -6.16
C ASP A 170 -17.69 8.02 -6.22
N GLU A 171 -16.49 7.89 -6.82
CA GLU A 171 -15.69 6.68 -6.79
C GLU A 171 -14.72 6.70 -5.61
N PHE A 172 -14.72 5.60 -4.85
CA PHE A 172 -13.78 5.32 -3.78
C PHE A 172 -13.01 4.04 -4.11
N ALA A 173 -11.75 3.95 -3.69
CA ALA A 173 -10.92 2.77 -3.88
C ALA A 173 -10.23 2.33 -2.58
N PHE A 174 -10.03 1.02 -2.46
CA PHE A 174 -9.25 0.41 -1.39
C PHE A 174 -8.46 -0.78 -1.93
N THR A 175 -7.35 -1.11 -1.27
CA THR A 175 -6.58 -2.32 -1.52
C THR A 175 -6.47 -3.08 -0.20
N LEU A 176 -6.92 -4.34 -0.18
CA LEU A 176 -6.63 -5.26 0.92
C LEU A 176 -5.41 -6.09 0.54
N VAL A 177 -4.30 -5.88 1.24
CA VAL A 177 -3.10 -6.73 1.12
C VAL A 177 -3.25 -7.90 2.06
N LEU A 178 -3.09 -9.12 1.55
CA LEU A 178 -3.23 -10.37 2.30
C LEU A 178 -1.85 -11.01 2.46
N VAL A 179 -1.57 -11.60 3.63
CA VAL A 179 -0.26 -12.24 3.93
C VAL A 179 -0.17 -13.67 3.35
N GLU A 180 -1.32 -14.27 3.07
CA GLU A 180 -1.51 -15.43 2.19
C GLU A 180 -2.94 -15.35 1.63
N ALA A 181 -3.26 -16.14 0.60
CA ALA A 181 -4.65 -16.30 0.14
C ALA A 181 -5.49 -17.07 1.19
N PRO A 182 -6.43 -16.45 1.93
CA PRO A 182 -7.24 -17.14 2.94
C PRO A 182 -8.21 -18.14 2.27
N ARG A 183 -8.57 -19.23 2.97
CA ARG A 183 -9.50 -20.25 2.43
C ARG A 183 -10.83 -19.64 1.94
N SER A 184 -11.34 -18.69 2.73
CA SER A 184 -12.52 -17.87 2.45
C SER A 184 -12.23 -16.44 2.90
N LEU A 185 -12.72 -15.45 2.14
CA LEU A 185 -12.81 -14.06 2.57
C LEU A 185 -14.20 -13.54 2.21
N GLN A 186 -14.88 -12.88 3.15
CA GLN A 186 -16.14 -12.19 2.90
C GLN A 186 -16.02 -10.72 3.25
N MET A 187 -16.65 -9.85 2.47
CA MET A 187 -16.66 -8.41 2.75
C MET A 187 -17.99 -7.73 2.44
N ALA A 188 -18.25 -6.61 3.12
CA ALA A 188 -19.36 -5.71 2.87
C ALA A 188 -18.86 -4.26 2.92
N LEU A 189 -19.46 -3.37 2.13
CA LEU A 189 -19.12 -1.95 2.12
C LEU A 189 -19.98 -1.17 3.10
N ARG A 190 -19.39 -0.16 3.73
CA ARG A 190 -20.02 0.79 4.65
C ARG A 190 -19.78 2.21 4.15
N TYR A 191 -20.84 3.01 4.09
CA TYR A 191 -20.77 4.46 3.90
C TYR A 191 -21.45 5.13 5.09
N GLU A 192 -20.68 5.94 5.82
CA GLU A 192 -21.16 6.83 6.87
C GLU A 192 -21.14 8.28 6.36
N THR A 193 -22.27 8.97 6.52
CA THR A 193 -22.42 10.41 6.26
C THR A 193 -22.00 11.24 7.47
N GLU A 194 -21.71 12.51 7.23
CA GLU A 194 -21.42 13.53 8.24
C GLU A 194 -22.48 13.63 9.36
N ASP A 195 -23.76 13.50 9.02
CA ASP A 195 -24.88 13.46 9.97
C ASP A 195 -25.14 12.04 10.56
N GLY A 196 -24.17 11.13 10.43
CA GLY A 196 -24.14 9.84 11.11
C GLY A 196 -24.98 8.72 10.48
N ARG A 197 -25.66 8.94 9.35
CA ARG A 197 -26.45 7.89 8.69
C ARG A 197 -25.50 6.83 8.12
N LEU A 198 -25.82 5.56 8.40
CA LEU A 198 -25.04 4.41 7.94
C LEU A 198 -25.76 3.69 6.80
N PHE A 199 -25.05 3.54 5.70
CA PHE A 199 -25.48 2.78 4.53
C PHE A 199 -24.55 1.58 4.33
N TRP A 200 -25.12 0.44 3.92
CA TRP A 200 -24.39 -0.82 3.76
C TRP A 200 -24.69 -1.45 2.41
N ASP A 201 -23.65 -2.01 1.80
CA ASP A 201 -23.77 -2.96 0.69
C ASP A 201 -23.13 -4.29 1.05
N ASN A 202 -24.00 -5.26 1.32
CA ASN A 202 -23.69 -6.64 1.65
C ASN A 202 -24.10 -7.60 0.52
N ASN A 203 -24.12 -7.15 -0.74
CA ASN A 203 -24.53 -7.97 -1.90
C ASN A 203 -25.92 -8.64 -1.69
N GLY A 204 -26.86 -7.91 -1.09
CA GLY A 204 -28.20 -8.43 -0.76
C GLY A 204 -28.17 -9.59 0.25
N GLY A 205 -27.35 -9.47 1.30
CA GLY A 205 -27.22 -10.46 2.38
C GLY A 205 -26.21 -11.59 2.13
N ARG A 206 -25.66 -11.74 0.91
CA ARG A 206 -24.69 -12.80 0.58
C ARG A 206 -23.22 -12.42 0.85
N ASN A 207 -22.96 -11.13 1.08
CA ASN A 207 -21.64 -10.50 1.06
C ASN A 207 -20.88 -10.66 -0.27
N TYR A 208 -19.78 -9.93 -0.41
CA TYR A 208 -18.81 -10.15 -1.47
C TYR A 208 -17.83 -11.22 -1.01
N SER A 209 -18.07 -12.46 -1.44
CA SER A 209 -17.31 -13.64 -1.02
C SER A 209 -16.22 -14.01 -2.03
N PHE A 210 -15.08 -14.48 -1.54
CA PHE A 210 -13.93 -14.92 -2.32
C PHE A 210 -13.45 -16.27 -1.78
N ARG A 211 -13.04 -17.17 -2.68
CA ARG A 211 -12.56 -18.52 -2.33
C ARG A 211 -11.12 -18.73 -2.82
N ARG A 212 -10.31 -19.44 -2.02
CA ARG A 212 -8.97 -19.89 -2.43
C ARG A 212 -9.10 -20.91 -3.56
N VAL A 213 -8.22 -20.80 -4.56
CA VAL A 213 -8.04 -21.79 -5.63
C VAL A 213 -6.55 -22.10 -5.72
N GLU A 214 -6.19 -23.38 -5.69
CA GLU A 214 -4.81 -23.83 -5.94
C GLU A 214 -4.57 -23.98 -7.45
N THR A 215 -3.48 -23.39 -7.93
CA THR A 215 -3.00 -23.54 -9.30
C THR A 215 -1.63 -24.20 -9.27
N THR A 216 -1.54 -25.43 -9.78
CA THR A 216 -0.25 -26.03 -10.12
C THR A 216 0.27 -25.39 -11.40
N VAL A 217 1.08 -24.34 -11.25
CA VAL A 217 1.86 -23.84 -12.38
C VAL A 217 2.99 -24.85 -12.63
N GLN A 218 2.86 -25.62 -13.69
CA GLN A 218 3.97 -26.40 -14.22
C GLN A 218 4.88 -25.42 -14.96
N GLU A 219 6.06 -25.13 -14.40
CA GLU A 219 7.13 -24.49 -15.16
C GLU A 219 7.60 -25.46 -16.25
N ASP A 220 7.08 -25.30 -17.47
CA ASP A 220 7.58 -26.01 -18.63
C ASP A 220 9.00 -25.52 -18.94
N ALA A 221 9.99 -26.29 -18.47
CA ALA A 221 11.42 -26.11 -18.70
C ALA A 221 11.83 -26.38 -20.17
N ARG A 222 11.09 -25.80 -21.11
CA ARG A 222 11.16 -26.02 -22.57
C ARG A 222 11.15 -24.73 -23.40
N LEU A 223 11.25 -23.56 -22.77
CA LEU A 223 11.75 -22.36 -23.43
C LEU A 223 13.28 -22.32 -23.31
N PRO A 224 14.06 -22.77 -24.31
CA PRO A 224 15.50 -22.59 -24.29
C PRO A 224 15.84 -21.09 -24.30
N CYS A 225 16.75 -20.69 -23.42
CA CYS A 225 17.26 -19.32 -23.36
C CYS A 225 18.02 -18.99 -24.65
N ASN A 226 17.32 -18.39 -25.64
CA ASN A 226 17.89 -17.71 -26.81
C ASN A 226 16.86 -16.96 -27.68
N SER A 227 15.56 -16.92 -27.34
CA SER A 227 14.56 -16.20 -28.14
C SER A 227 14.61 -14.68 -27.89
N TRP A 228 15.49 -14.00 -28.63
CA TRP A 228 15.48 -12.54 -28.72
C TRP A 228 14.28 -12.10 -29.58
N LEU A 229 13.29 -11.45 -28.95
CA LEU A 229 12.18 -10.84 -29.67
C LEU A 229 12.66 -9.53 -30.34
N HIS A 230 12.85 -9.58 -31.65
CA HIS A 230 12.89 -8.36 -32.45
C HIS A 230 11.50 -7.72 -32.48
N TRP A 231 11.45 -6.42 -32.19
CA TRP A 231 10.30 -5.57 -32.48
C TRP A 231 10.35 -5.09 -33.93
N LEU A 232 9.17 -4.88 -34.50
CA LEU A 232 8.89 -4.23 -35.79
C LEU A 232 7.85 -3.14 -35.54
#